data_AF-A0A820JVN2-F1
#
_entry.id   AF-A0A820JVN2-F1
#
_cell.length_a   1.000
_cell.length_b   1.000
_cell.length_c   1.000
_cell.angle_alpha   90.00
_cell.angle_beta   90.00
_cell.angle_gamma   90.00
#
_symmetry.space_group_name_H-M   'P 1'
#
loop_
_entity.id
_entity.type
_entity.pdbx_description
1 polymer ?
#
loop_
_entity_poly.entity_id
_entity_poly.type
_entity_poly.pdbx_seq_one_letter_code
_entity_poly.pdbx_strand_id
1 'polypeptide(L)'
;SEDERRAYLIEINADLVTRAMAAINTAVANQMSWPEIEELVDEAKQSGDPTAKAIQAIKFDINHLTLLLKDPFGDDNDTEKKFSGPVKIDVDLSLTAFANAKRYFEHKKQSSQKHIRTLEAGEKAIKSASKRTNQLLKEVERVATVTKARKVFWFEKFYWFISSDNY
;
A
#
# COMPACT_ATOMS: atom_id res chain seq x y z
N SER A 1 -0.91 0.13 -12.06
CA SER A 1 -1.29 -0.42 -10.74
C SER A 1 -2.66 -1.10 -10.87
N GLU A 2 -2.98 -2.12 -10.07
CA GLU A 2 -4.33 -2.72 -10.11
C GLU A 2 -5.42 -1.68 -9.78
N ASP A 3 -5.21 -0.84 -8.77
CA ASP A 3 -6.18 0.19 -8.39
C ASP A 3 -6.40 1.24 -9.47
N GLU A 4 -5.35 1.60 -10.20
CA GLU A 4 -5.46 2.53 -11.35
C GLU A 4 -6.30 1.94 -12.48
N ARG A 5 -6.10 0.65 -12.74
CA ARG A 5 -6.91 -0.07 -13.73
C ARG A 5 -8.37 -0.15 -13.29
N ARG A 6 -8.63 -0.42 -11.99
CA ARG A 6 -9.99 -0.40 -11.44
C ARG A 6 -10.62 0.97 -11.59
N ALA A 7 -9.91 2.03 -11.22
CA ALA A 7 -10.39 3.40 -11.33
C ALA A 7 -10.74 3.77 -12.78
N TYR A 8 -9.83 3.48 -13.71
CA TYR A 8 -10.02 3.70 -15.14
C TYR A 8 -11.24 2.97 -15.70
N LEU A 9 -11.43 1.70 -15.33
CA LEU A 9 -12.59 0.92 -15.75
C LEU A 9 -13.91 1.47 -15.20
N ILE A 10 -13.92 2.02 -13.98
CA ILE A 10 -15.09 2.71 -13.43
C ILE A 10 -15.39 3.98 -14.24
N GLU A 11 -14.37 4.77 -14.61
CA GLU A 11 -14.56 6.02 -15.37
C GLU A 11 -15.12 5.77 -16.77
N ILE A 12 -14.59 4.79 -17.50
CA ILE A 12 -15.10 4.48 -18.85
C ILE A 12 -16.51 3.91 -18.80
N ASN A 13 -16.81 3.09 -17.80
CA ASN A 13 -18.12 2.48 -17.65
C ASN A 13 -19.04 3.30 -16.72
N ALA A 14 -18.78 4.60 -16.54
CA ALA A 14 -19.47 5.42 -15.53
C ALA A 14 -21.00 5.38 -15.67
N ASP A 15 -21.52 5.40 -16.90
CA ASP A 15 -22.97 5.32 -17.16
C ASP A 15 -23.56 3.96 -16.77
N LEU A 16 -22.83 2.87 -17.01
CA LEU A 16 -23.26 1.53 -16.64
C LEU A 16 -23.25 1.39 -15.11
N VAL A 17 -22.17 1.83 -14.46
CA VAL A 17 -22.00 1.79 -13.00
C VAL A 17 -23.10 2.61 -12.34
N THR A 18 -23.33 3.83 -12.80
CA THR A 18 -24.36 4.72 -12.26
C THR A 18 -25.76 4.13 -12.40
N ARG A 19 -26.09 3.52 -13.55
CA ARG A 19 -27.37 2.82 -13.74
C ARG A 19 -27.53 1.62 -12.81
N ALA A 20 -26.48 0.80 -12.65
CA ALA A 20 -26.51 -0.33 -11.72
C ALA A 20 -26.76 0.13 -10.29
N MET A 21 -26.03 1.15 -9.83
CA MET A 21 -26.19 1.72 -8.50
C MET A 21 -27.58 2.32 -8.31
N ALA A 22 -28.10 3.05 -9.30
CA ALA A 22 -29.44 3.64 -9.25
C ALA A 22 -30.54 2.58 -9.16
N ALA A 23 -30.42 1.47 -9.91
CA ALA A 23 -31.37 0.37 -9.85
C ALA A 23 -31.44 -0.26 -8.45
N ILE A 24 -30.28 -0.57 -7.86
CA ILE A 24 -30.19 -1.12 -6.50
C ILE A 24 -30.71 -0.11 -5.47
N ASN A 25 -30.29 1.16 -5.55
CA ASN A 25 -30.75 2.20 -4.62
C ASN A 25 -32.26 2.45 -4.72
N THR A 26 -32.86 2.30 -5.90
CA THR A 26 -34.31 2.40 -6.09
C THR A 26 -35.03 1.22 -5.44
N ALA A 27 -34.51 -0.01 -5.60
CA ALA A 27 -35.06 -1.19 -4.95
C ALA A 27 -35.00 -1.09 -3.42
N VAL A 28 -33.88 -0.61 -2.88
CA VAL A 28 -33.72 -0.32 -1.45
C VAL A 28 -34.69 0.78 -0.99
N ALA A 29 -34.86 1.85 -1.78
CA ALA A 29 -35.80 2.93 -1.46
C ALA A 29 -37.26 2.46 -1.43
N ASN A 30 -37.59 1.44 -2.23
CA ASN A 30 -38.90 0.78 -2.22
C ASN A 30 -39.08 -0.23 -1.07
N GLN A 31 -38.14 -0.30 -0.12
CA GLN A 31 -38.17 -1.19 1.04
C GLN A 31 -38.19 -2.68 0.69
N MET A 32 -37.65 -3.05 -0.47
CA MET A 32 -37.47 -4.46 -0.83
C MET A 32 -36.46 -5.13 0.10
N SER A 33 -36.72 -6.38 0.46
CA SER A 33 -35.79 -7.19 1.24
C SER A 33 -34.59 -7.61 0.38
N TRP A 34 -33.47 -7.92 1.02
CA TRP A 34 -32.23 -8.26 0.30
C TRP A 34 -32.39 -9.47 -0.63
N PRO A 35 -33.08 -10.57 -0.23
CA PRO A 35 -33.33 -11.69 -1.13
C PRO A 35 -34.16 -11.32 -2.36
N GLU A 36 -35.17 -10.46 -2.20
CA GLU A 36 -36.00 -9.99 -3.33
C GLU A 36 -35.19 -9.14 -4.32
N ILE A 37 -34.24 -8.33 -3.83
CA ILE A 37 -33.35 -7.54 -4.69
C ILE A 37 -32.42 -8.46 -5.48
N GLU A 38 -31.90 -9.52 -4.87
CA GLU A 38 -31.07 -10.51 -5.55
C GLU A 38 -31.87 -11.27 -6.64
N GLU A 39 -33.09 -11.69 -6.32
CA GLU A 39 -33.99 -12.35 -7.26
C GLU A 39 -34.31 -11.44 -8.46
N LEU A 40 -34.65 -10.17 -8.21
CA LEU A 40 -34.92 -9.19 -9.27
C LEU A 40 -33.71 -8.98 -10.19
N VAL A 41 -32.50 -8.92 -9.62
CA VAL A 41 -31.27 -8.80 -10.40
C VAL A 41 -31.01 -10.05 -11.23
N ASP A 42 -31.28 -11.25 -10.70
CA ASP A 42 -31.11 -12.49 -11.44
C ASP A 42 -32.14 -12.66 -12.56
N GLU A 43 -33.39 -12.24 -12.36
CA GLU A 43 -34.40 -12.14 -13.41
C GLU A 43 -33.98 -11.15 -14.51
N ALA A 44 -33.45 -9.99 -14.14
CA ALA A 44 -32.96 -8.99 -15.09
C ALA A 44 -31.75 -9.51 -15.89
N LYS A 45 -30.85 -10.29 -15.27
CA LYS A 45 -29.75 -10.98 -15.97
C LYS A 45 -30.27 -11.98 -17.00
N GLN A 46 -31.27 -12.79 -16.63
CA GLN A 46 -31.90 -13.77 -17.52
C GLN A 46 -32.63 -13.09 -18.68
N SER A 47 -33.27 -11.95 -18.40
CA SER A 47 -33.93 -11.10 -19.39
C SER A 47 -32.95 -10.43 -20.37
N GLY A 48 -31.66 -10.48 -20.05
CA GLY A 48 -30.60 -10.06 -20.94
C GLY A 48 -30.10 -8.64 -20.73
N ASP A 49 -30.56 -7.94 -19.69
CA ASP A 49 -30.19 -6.55 -19.40
C ASP A 49 -28.66 -6.42 -19.25
N PRO A 50 -27.99 -5.57 -20.05
CA PRO A 50 -26.55 -5.35 -19.95
C PRO A 50 -26.12 -4.81 -18.57
N THR A 51 -26.96 -4.03 -17.89
CA THR A 51 -26.63 -3.49 -16.56
C THR A 51 -26.67 -4.59 -15.51
N ALA A 52 -27.74 -5.39 -15.48
CA ALA A 52 -27.84 -6.54 -14.57
C ALA A 52 -26.73 -7.58 -14.78
N LYS A 53 -26.34 -7.84 -16.04
CA LYS A 53 -25.22 -8.76 -16.37
C LYS A 53 -23.87 -8.30 -15.81
N ALA A 54 -23.67 -7.00 -15.64
CA ALA A 54 -22.46 -6.48 -15.03
C ALA A 54 -22.46 -6.66 -13.50
N ILE A 55 -23.63 -6.83 -12.86
CA ILE A 55 -23.73 -7.04 -11.42
C ILE A 55 -23.36 -8.48 -11.09
N GLN A 56 -22.28 -8.68 -10.34
CA GLN A 56 -21.84 -10.02 -9.96
C GLN A 56 -22.25 -10.41 -8.55
N ALA A 57 -22.20 -9.48 -7.60
CA ALA A 57 -22.58 -9.71 -6.22
C ALA A 57 -23.01 -8.39 -5.57
N ILE A 58 -23.92 -8.48 -4.61
CA ILE A 58 -24.36 -7.35 -3.78
C ILE A 58 -23.92 -7.64 -2.35
N LYS A 59 -23.18 -6.72 -1.73
CA LYS A 59 -22.62 -6.84 -0.39
C LYS A 59 -23.28 -5.82 0.53
N PHE A 60 -24.49 -6.14 0.97
CA PHE A 60 -25.32 -5.22 1.77
C PHE A 60 -24.75 -4.93 3.16
N ASP A 61 -23.94 -5.84 3.72
CA ASP A 61 -23.24 -5.68 5.00
C ASP A 61 -22.30 -4.47 5.03
N ILE A 62 -21.66 -4.19 3.89
CA ILE A 62 -20.75 -3.06 3.72
C ILE A 62 -21.28 -2.00 2.76
N ASN A 63 -22.52 -2.12 2.27
CA ASN A 63 -23.12 -1.23 1.28
C ASN A 63 -22.31 -1.12 -0.03
N HIS A 64 -21.75 -2.25 -0.50
CA HIS A 64 -20.98 -2.32 -1.74
C HIS A 64 -21.67 -3.19 -2.80
N LEU A 65 -21.40 -2.86 -4.06
CA LEU A 65 -21.82 -3.58 -5.24
C LEU A 65 -20.57 -4.06 -5.99
N THR A 66 -20.47 -5.37 -6.26
CA THR A 66 -19.38 -5.93 -7.07
C THR A 66 -19.82 -5.96 -8.53
N LEU A 67 -19.14 -5.17 -9.37
CA LEU A 67 -19.37 -5.09 -10.81
C LEU A 67 -18.25 -5.76 -11.60
N LEU A 68 -18.61 -6.45 -12.68
CA LEU A 68 -17.69 -6.97 -13.68
C LEU A 68 -17.57 -5.94 -14.81
N LEU A 69 -16.52 -5.15 -14.78
CA LEU A 69 -16.29 -4.09 -15.77
C LEU A 69 -15.20 -4.51 -16.75
N LYS A 70 -15.40 -4.20 -18.04
CA LYS A 70 -14.41 -4.38 -19.10
C LYS A 70 -14.20 -3.07 -19.85
N ASP A 71 -13.10 -2.96 -20.57
CA ASP A 71 -12.89 -1.82 -21.46
C ASP A 71 -13.75 -2.03 -22.73
N PRO A 72 -14.76 -1.19 -23.00
CA PRO A 72 -15.56 -1.28 -24.22
C PRO A 72 -14.76 -1.00 -25.50
N PHE A 73 -13.59 -0.38 -25.40
CA PHE A 73 -12.69 -0.09 -26.52
C PHE A 73 -11.50 -1.06 -26.58
N GLY A 74 -11.40 -2.01 -25.65
CA GLY A 74 -10.36 -3.03 -25.63
C GLY A 74 -10.54 -4.01 -26.79
N ASP A 75 -9.45 -4.29 -27.51
CA ASP A 75 -9.45 -5.35 -28.51
C ASP A 75 -9.34 -6.72 -27.81
N ASP A 76 -10.36 -7.56 -27.98
CA ASP A 76 -10.43 -8.92 -27.44
C ASP A 76 -9.38 -9.86 -28.07
N ASN A 77 -8.82 -9.50 -29.24
CA ASN A 77 -7.78 -10.29 -29.93
C ASN A 77 -6.36 -10.03 -29.44
N ASP A 78 -6.17 -9.01 -28.60
CA ASP A 78 -4.85 -8.55 -28.16
C ASP A 78 -4.37 -9.38 -26.94
N THR A 79 -4.11 -10.67 -27.19
CA THR A 79 -3.69 -11.67 -26.19
C THR A 79 -2.37 -11.33 -25.49
N GLU A 80 -1.57 -10.39 -26.02
CA GLU A 80 -0.34 -9.91 -25.40
C GLU A 80 -0.60 -8.97 -24.21
N LYS A 81 -1.78 -8.35 -24.11
CA LYS A 81 -2.14 -7.50 -22.97
C LYS A 81 -2.70 -8.36 -21.84
N LYS A 82 -1.84 -8.74 -20.89
CA LYS A 82 -2.20 -9.35 -19.57
C LYS A 82 -3.28 -8.59 -18.78
N PHE A 83 -3.65 -7.37 -19.21
CA PHE A 83 -4.61 -6.48 -18.58
C PHE A 83 -5.82 -6.12 -19.47
N SER A 84 -6.18 -6.96 -20.46
CA SER A 84 -7.35 -6.74 -21.32
C SER A 84 -8.66 -7.32 -20.74
N GLY A 85 -8.59 -8.38 -19.92
CA GLY A 85 -9.79 -9.10 -19.47
C GLY A 85 -10.70 -8.34 -18.48
N PRO A 86 -11.98 -8.73 -18.35
CA PRO A 86 -12.91 -8.12 -17.41
C PRO A 86 -12.43 -8.22 -15.96
N VAL A 87 -12.67 -7.18 -15.16
CA VAL A 87 -12.20 -7.06 -13.77
C VAL A 87 -13.39 -6.92 -12.83
N LYS A 88 -13.35 -7.67 -11.73
CA LYS A 88 -14.30 -7.52 -10.62
C LYS A 88 -13.91 -6.34 -9.76
N ILE A 89 -14.83 -5.39 -9.57
CA ILE A 89 -14.57 -4.13 -8.90
C ILE A 89 -15.69 -3.86 -7.92
N ASP A 90 -15.33 -3.61 -6.67
CA ASP A 90 -16.27 -3.21 -5.64
C ASP A 90 -16.51 -1.69 -5.71
N VAL A 91 -17.78 -1.30 -5.72
CA VAL A 91 -18.24 0.09 -5.81
C VAL A 91 -19.15 0.37 -4.62
N ASP A 92 -18.90 1.46 -3.91
CA ASP A 92 -19.71 1.90 -2.77
C ASP A 92 -21.01 2.55 -3.29
N LEU A 93 -22.16 2.01 -2.87
CA LEU A 93 -23.50 2.47 -3.26
C LEU A 93 -23.84 3.87 -2.75
N SER A 94 -23.16 4.35 -1.70
CA SER A 94 -23.36 5.68 -1.11
C SER A 94 -22.67 6.81 -1.89
N LEU A 95 -21.79 6.45 -2.84
CA LEU A 95 -21.00 7.39 -3.62
C LEU A 95 -21.48 7.48 -5.07
N THR A 96 -20.90 8.40 -5.83
CA THR A 96 -21.05 8.42 -7.29
C THR A 96 -20.01 7.50 -7.94
N ALA A 97 -20.21 7.13 -9.22
CA ALA A 97 -19.22 6.35 -9.98
C ALA A 97 -17.84 7.03 -9.99
N PHE A 98 -17.78 8.34 -10.27
CA PHE A 98 -16.52 9.09 -10.26
C PHE A 98 -15.88 9.20 -8.87
N ALA A 99 -16.68 9.33 -7.81
CA ALA A 99 -16.15 9.35 -6.44
C ALA A 99 -15.55 7.98 -6.05
N ASN A 100 -16.15 6.89 -6.50
CA ASN A 100 -15.58 5.54 -6.37
C ASN A 100 -14.25 5.41 -7.14
N ALA A 101 -14.18 5.84 -8.40
CA ALA A 101 -12.94 5.85 -9.17
C ALA A 101 -11.84 6.67 -8.46
N LYS A 102 -12.18 7.85 -7.96
CA LYS A 102 -11.26 8.72 -7.21
C LYS A 102 -10.68 8.04 -5.97
N ARG A 103 -11.47 7.27 -5.21
CA ARG A 103 -10.98 6.50 -4.05
C ARG A 103 -9.86 5.53 -4.46
N TYR A 104 -10.02 4.82 -5.58
CA TYR A 104 -8.98 3.91 -6.07
C TYR A 104 -7.71 4.67 -6.50
N PHE A 105 -7.82 5.83 -7.15
CA PHE A 105 -6.66 6.68 -7.46
C PHE A 105 -5.96 7.20 -6.21
N GLU A 106 -6.72 7.62 -5.19
CA GLU A 106 -6.18 8.05 -3.91
C GLU A 106 -5.48 6.91 -3.18
N HIS A 107 -6.06 5.70 -3.20
CA HIS A 107 -5.46 4.51 -2.62
C HIS A 107 -4.10 4.16 -3.25
N LYS A 108 -3.99 4.23 -4.58
CA LYS A 108 -2.71 4.10 -5.29
C LYS A 108 -1.68 5.13 -4.79
N LYS A 109 -2.08 6.40 -4.70
CA LYS A 109 -1.18 7.50 -4.28
C LYS A 109 -0.69 7.30 -2.85
N GLN A 110 -1.58 6.94 -1.93
CA GLN A 110 -1.23 6.66 -0.54
C GLN A 110 -0.30 5.45 -0.41
N SER A 111 -0.57 4.37 -1.16
CA SER A 111 0.28 3.17 -1.16
C SER A 111 1.69 3.46 -1.67
N SER A 112 1.80 4.25 -2.75
CA SER A 112 3.09 4.73 -3.25
C SER A 112 3.83 5.58 -2.22
N GLN A 113 3.14 6.53 -1.57
CA GLN A 113 3.74 7.36 -0.51
C GLN A 113 4.20 6.54 0.69
N LYS A 114 3.43 5.52 1.11
CA LYS A 114 3.82 4.59 2.20
C LYS A 114 5.07 3.81 1.83
N HIS A 115 5.18 3.35 0.58
CA HIS A 115 6.35 2.64 0.10
C HIS A 115 7.60 3.53 0.14
N ILE A 116 7.51 4.76 -0.39
CA ILE A 116 8.60 5.74 -0.36
C ILE A 116 9.05 6.02 1.08
N ARG A 117 8.11 6.33 1.98
CA ARG A 117 8.41 6.60 3.39
C ARG A 117 9.08 5.41 4.09
N THR A 118 8.70 4.19 3.74
CA THR A 118 9.29 2.97 4.31
C THR A 118 10.74 2.81 3.85
N LEU A 119 11.03 3.07 2.57
CA LEU A 119 12.39 3.05 2.04
C LEU A 119 13.27 4.12 2.69
N GLU A 120 12.77 5.35 2.79
CA GLU A 120 13.49 6.46 3.44
C GLU A 120 13.79 6.18 4.92
N ALA A 121 12.81 5.64 5.65
CA ALA A 121 12.99 5.25 7.04
C ALA A 121 14.03 4.11 7.19
N GLY A 122 13.99 3.12 6.29
CA GLY A 122 14.96 2.03 6.25
C GLY A 122 16.38 2.53 5.96
N GLU A 123 16.55 3.40 4.97
CA GLU A 123 17.83 4.00 4.62
C GLU A 123 18.41 4.81 5.79
N LYS A 124 17.57 5.60 6.47
CA LYS A 124 17.96 6.37 7.65
C LYS A 124 18.39 5.46 8.80
N ALA A 125 17.69 4.35 9.03
CA ALA A 125 18.03 3.38 10.06
C ALA A 125 19.40 2.74 9.78
N ILE A 126 19.65 2.29 8.54
CA ILE A 126 20.93 1.70 8.12
C ILE A 126 22.08 2.71 8.29
N LYS A 127 21.90 3.95 7.82
CA LYS A 127 22.90 5.02 7.99
C LYS A 127 23.19 5.31 9.47
N SER A 128 22.16 5.26 10.33
CA SER A 128 22.34 5.47 11.76
C SER A 128 23.09 4.31 12.43
N ALA A 129 22.79 3.07 12.02
CA ALA A 129 23.46 1.88 12.51
C ALA A 129 24.94 1.86 12.09
N SER A 130 25.23 2.11 10.81
CA SER A 130 26.61 2.17 10.31
C SER A 130 27.42 3.25 11.01
N LYS A 131 26.82 4.42 11.27
CA LYS A 131 27.47 5.50 12.03
C LYS A 131 27.80 5.07 13.46
N ARG A 132 26.86 4.42 14.16
CA ARG A 132 27.08 3.91 15.53
C ARG A 132 28.16 2.84 15.56
N THR A 133 28.14 1.88 14.64
CA THR A 133 29.17 0.85 14.52
C THR A 133 30.56 1.46 14.30
N ASN A 134 30.67 2.45 13.39
CA ASN A 134 31.94 3.14 13.15
C ASN A 134 32.44 3.93 14.38
N GLN A 135 31.52 4.50 15.17
CA GLN A 135 31.89 5.17 16.43
C GLN A 135 32.38 4.18 17.48
N LEU A 136 31.69 3.03 17.63
CA LEU A 136 32.10 1.95 18.53
C LEU A 136 33.49 1.41 18.17
N LEU A 137 33.76 1.18 16.88
CA LEU A 137 35.10 0.74 16.42
C LEU A 137 36.20 1.73 16.83
N LYS A 138 35.98 3.03 16.60
CA LYS A 138 36.93 4.09 16.99
C LYS A 138 37.15 4.17 18.50
N GLU A 139 36.10 3.94 19.29
CA GLU A 139 36.19 3.96 20.75
C GLU A 139 36.99 2.75 21.26
N VAL A 140 36.74 1.56 20.72
CA VAL A 140 37.51 0.34 21.03
C VAL A 140 39.00 0.53 20.69
N GLU A 141 39.32 1.09 19.53
CA GLU A 141 40.69 1.43 19.14
C GLU A 141 41.36 2.39 20.12
N ARG A 142 40.64 3.43 20.57
CA ARG A 142 41.15 4.40 21.55
C ARG A 142 41.45 3.71 22.89
N VAL A 143 40.53 2.90 23.41
CA VAL A 143 40.72 2.18 24.69
C VAL A 143 41.88 1.18 24.59
N ALA A 144 42.02 0.47 23.47
CA ALA A 144 43.15 -0.44 23.23
C ALA A 144 44.50 0.30 23.20
N THR A 145 44.55 1.50 22.62
CA THR A 145 45.77 2.32 22.59
C THR A 145 46.15 2.82 24.00
N VAL A 146 45.16 3.25 24.80
CA VAL A 146 45.38 3.72 26.17
C VAL A 146 45.84 2.60 27.10
N THR A 147 45.26 1.39 26.99
CA THR A 147 45.67 0.23 27.82
C THR A 147 47.08 -0.25 27.51
N LYS A 148 47.59 -0.02 26.29
CA LYS A 148 48.99 -0.32 25.93
C LYS A 148 50.00 0.65 26.56
N ALA A 149 49.58 1.83 27.02
CA ALA A 149 50.48 2.77 27.68
C ALA A 149 50.82 2.27 29.11
N ARG A 150 52.11 1.96 29.36
CA ARG A 150 52.61 1.53 30.67
C ARG A 150 52.27 2.59 31.72
N LYS A 151 51.80 2.14 32.90
CA LYS A 151 51.68 3.02 34.07
C LYS A 151 53.08 3.49 34.46
N VAL A 152 53.36 4.78 34.22
CA VAL A 152 54.56 5.45 34.71
C VAL A 152 54.42 5.57 36.23
N PHE A 153 55.34 4.98 36.96
CA PHE A 153 55.31 5.05 38.42
C PHE A 153 55.74 6.43 38.91
N TRP A 154 55.20 6.87 40.05
CA TRP A 154 55.46 8.22 40.57
C TRP A 154 56.94 8.48 40.90
N PHE A 155 57.72 7.43 41.20
CA PHE A 155 59.16 7.53 41.47
C PHE A 155 60.01 7.66 40.20
N GLU A 156 59.49 7.36 39.00
CA GLU A 156 60.24 7.54 37.74
C GLU A 156 60.34 9.01 37.32
N LYS A 157 59.51 9.88 37.90
CA LYS A 157 59.51 11.32 37.63
C LYS A 157 60.44 12.10 38.56
N PHE A 158 60.85 11.51 39.67
CA PHE A 158 61.72 12.13 40.67
C PHE A 158 62.94 11.25 40.89
N TYR A 159 64.13 11.72 40.50
CA TYR A 159 65.41 11.02 40.73
C TYR A 159 65.74 10.98 42.23
N TRP A 160 65.16 10.02 42.97
CA TRP A 160 65.39 9.86 44.42
C TRP A 160 66.34 8.74 44.79
N PHE A 161 66.81 7.95 43.82
CA PHE A 161 67.88 6.98 44.03
C PHE A 161 68.85 7.01 42.84
N ILE A 162 69.66 8.07 42.75
CA ILE A 162 70.99 7.90 42.16
C ILE A 162 71.82 7.36 43.32
N SER A 163 71.90 6.04 43.45
CA SER A 163 72.87 5.43 44.35
C SER A 163 74.26 5.85 43.89
N SER A 164 74.99 6.53 44.78
CA SER A 164 76.42 6.75 44.68
C SER A 164 77.13 5.41 44.81
N ASP A 165 77.10 4.60 43.77
CA ASP A 165 77.88 3.37 43.69
C ASP A 165 78.68 3.37 42.39
N ASN A 166 79.65 4.28 42.36
CA ASN A 166 80.89 4.07 41.63
C ASN A 166 81.99 4.86 42.36
N TYR A 167 82.53 4.21 43.38
CA TYR A 167 83.81 4.54 44.04
C TYR A 167 84.90 4.93 43.03
#